data_AF-A0A925JTL5-F1
#
_entry.id   AF-A0A925JTL5-F1
#
_cell.length_a   1.000
_cell.length_b   1.000
_cell.length_c   1.000
_cell.angle_alpha   90.00
_cell.angle_beta   90.00
_cell.angle_gamma   90.00
#
_symmetry.space_group_name_H-M   'P 1'
#
loop_
_entity.id
_entity.type
_entity.pdbx_description
1 polymer ?
#
loop_
_entity_poly.entity_id
_entity_poly.type
_entity_poly.pdbx_seq_one_letter_code
_entity_poly.pdbx_strand_id
1 'polypeptide(L)'
;VESLAIETGYSRAHFLRLFSATTGLTPHQYVLRARLNRAKQMITNSDAEIIDIALECGFSSQSHMTTLFRQKLGFTPAELRRERRTGGLSRTSVQQKTQDTVGMA
;
A
#
# COMPACT_ATOMS: atom_id res chain seq x y z
N VAL A 1 -10.64 0.10 10.10
CA VAL A 1 -10.94 -1.35 10.21
C VAL A 1 -11.94 -1.66 11.30
N GLU A 2 -11.99 -0.87 12.38
CA GLU A 2 -13.01 -1.02 13.43
C GLU A 2 -14.40 -0.55 12.99
N SER A 3 -14.48 0.47 12.14
CA SER A 3 -15.74 1.09 11.72
C SER A 3 -16.55 0.33 10.65
N LEU A 4 -15.96 -0.65 9.95
CA LEU A 4 -16.63 -1.35 8.84
C LEU A 4 -17.42 -2.60 9.31
N ALA A 5 -17.17 -3.06 10.54
CA ALA A 5 -17.82 -4.26 11.09
C ALA A 5 -19.26 -4.00 11.58
N ILE A 6 -19.62 -2.74 11.84
CA ILE A 6 -20.91 -2.39 12.44
C ILE A 6 -22.04 -2.40 11.40
N GLU A 7 -21.74 -2.25 10.11
CA GLU A 7 -22.74 -2.04 9.06
C GLU A 7 -23.27 -3.33 8.39
N THR A 8 -22.71 -4.50 8.70
CA THR A 8 -22.97 -5.74 7.92
C THR A 8 -23.55 -6.92 8.71
N GLY A 9 -23.90 -6.76 9.99
CA GLY A 9 -24.61 -7.78 10.77
C GLY A 9 -23.82 -9.07 11.08
N TYR A 10 -22.53 -9.13 10.76
CA TYR A 10 -21.65 -10.25 11.08
C TYR A 10 -20.75 -9.95 12.27
N SER A 11 -20.56 -10.93 13.16
CA SER A 11 -19.59 -10.80 14.25
C SER A 11 -18.19 -10.54 13.67
N ARG A 12 -17.38 -9.72 14.35
CA ARG A 12 -16.01 -9.35 13.95
C ARG A 12 -15.19 -10.58 13.52
N ALA A 13 -15.31 -11.70 14.25
CA ALA A 13 -14.62 -12.93 13.92
C ALA A 13 -15.07 -13.57 12.59
N HIS A 14 -16.37 -13.47 12.25
CA HIS A 14 -16.93 -13.98 11.01
C HIS A 14 -16.50 -13.14 9.80
N PHE A 15 -16.54 -11.80 9.93
CA PHE A 15 -16.01 -10.90 8.90
C PHE A 15 -14.51 -11.11 8.66
N LEU A 16 -13.70 -11.26 9.73
CA LEU A 16 -12.26 -11.51 9.60
C LEU A 16 -11.96 -12.84 8.91
N ARG A 17 -12.74 -13.91 9.22
CA ARG A 17 -12.63 -15.20 8.53
C ARG A 17 -13.02 -15.10 7.07
N LEU A 18 -14.16 -14.48 6.77
CA LEU A 18 -14.66 -14.34 5.40
C LEU A 18 -13.71 -13.48 4.56
N PHE A 19 -13.21 -12.38 5.11
CA PHE A 19 -12.23 -11.50 4.45
C PHE A 19 -10.92 -12.22 4.15
N SER A 20 -10.40 -13.00 5.11
CA SER A 20 -9.16 -13.75 4.90
C SER A 20 -9.38 -14.91 3.93
N ALA A 21 -10.57 -15.52 3.92
CA ALA A 21 -10.94 -16.58 3.00
C ALA A 21 -11.11 -16.07 1.55
N THR A 22 -11.62 -14.86 1.35
CA THR A 22 -11.81 -14.27 0.01
C THR A 22 -10.55 -13.60 -0.54
N THR A 23 -9.76 -12.93 0.31
CA THR A 23 -8.57 -12.18 -0.13
C THR A 23 -7.25 -12.95 0.03
N GLY A 24 -7.25 -14.06 0.77
CA GLY A 24 -6.04 -14.80 1.15
C GLY A 24 -5.10 -14.04 2.09
N LEU A 25 -5.48 -12.84 2.54
CA LEU A 25 -4.66 -11.96 3.37
C LEU A 25 -5.38 -11.63 4.67
N THR A 26 -4.61 -11.46 5.74
CA THR A 26 -5.21 -10.89 6.96
C THR A 26 -5.61 -9.44 6.69
N PRO A 27 -6.69 -8.93 7.28
CA PRO A 27 -7.12 -7.54 7.04
C PRO A 27 -6.05 -6.51 7.40
N HIS A 28 -5.18 -6.80 8.38
CA HIS A 28 -4.01 -5.98 8.65
C HIS A 28 -3.05 -5.91 7.46
N GLN A 29 -2.72 -7.06 6.84
CA GLN A 29 -1.87 -7.11 5.65
C GLN A 29 -2.51 -6.40 4.45
N TYR A 30 -3.83 -6.53 4.29
CA TYR A 30 -4.55 -5.84 3.23
C TYR A 30 -4.49 -4.31 3.39
N VAL A 31 -4.80 -3.81 4.58
CA VAL A 31 -4.69 -2.37 4.88
C VAL A 31 -3.26 -1.89 4.70
N LEU A 32 -2.28 -2.66 5.16
CA LEU A 32 -0.88 -2.30 5.01
C LEU A 32 -0.47 -2.19 3.53
N ARG A 33 -0.92 -3.13 2.69
CA ARG A 33 -0.69 -3.09 1.25
C ARG A 33 -1.36 -1.88 0.60
N ALA A 34 -2.59 -1.56 0.98
CA ALA A 34 -3.31 -0.39 0.50
C ALA A 34 -2.58 0.91 0.87
N ARG A 35 -2.09 1.03 2.12
CA ARG A 35 -1.30 2.17 2.59
C ARG A 35 0.01 2.35 1.82
N LEU A 36 0.74 1.26 1.59
CA LEU A 36 1.98 1.29 0.81
C LEU A 36 1.73 1.71 -0.64
N ASN A 37 0.65 1.23 -1.25
CA ASN A 37 0.25 1.64 -2.60
C ASN A 37 -0.10 3.13 -2.67
N ARG A 38 -0.83 3.66 -1.70
CA ARG A 38 -1.14 5.09 -1.60
C ARG A 38 0.14 5.91 -1.45
N ALA A 39 1.03 5.52 -0.54
CA ALA A 39 2.31 6.20 -0.34
C ALA A 39 3.13 6.23 -1.63
N LYS A 40 3.20 5.11 -2.35
CA LYS A 40 3.87 5.03 -3.66
C LYS A 40 3.28 6.04 -4.66
N GLN A 41 1.95 6.09 -4.80
CA GLN A 41 1.29 7.04 -5.70
C GLN A 41 1.61 8.49 -5.33
N MET A 42 1.56 8.83 -4.04
CA MET A 42 1.88 10.18 -3.57
C MET A 42 3.35 10.55 -3.88
N ILE A 43 4.30 9.66 -3.64
CA ILE A 43 5.72 9.90 -3.93
C ILE A 43 5.96 10.10 -5.44
N THR A 44 5.23 9.40 -6.29
CA THR A 44 5.35 9.51 -7.76
C THR A 44 4.67 10.76 -8.31
N ASN A 45 3.63 11.27 -7.64
CA ASN A 45 2.81 12.37 -8.14
C ASN A 45 3.08 13.71 -7.46
N SER A 46 3.81 13.74 -6.33
CA SER A 46 4.07 14.95 -5.57
C SER A 46 5.50 15.03 -5.01
N ASP A 47 5.89 16.25 -4.63
CA ASP A 47 7.14 16.55 -3.94
C ASP A 47 6.96 16.76 -2.43
N ALA A 48 5.79 16.41 -1.88
CA ALA A 48 5.49 16.49 -0.45
C ALA A 48 6.53 15.72 0.38
N GLU A 49 6.82 16.16 1.60
CA GLU A 49 7.85 15.51 2.41
C GLU A 49 7.50 14.04 2.69
N ILE A 50 8.52 13.18 2.76
CA ILE A 50 8.30 11.73 2.98
C ILE A 50 7.63 11.50 4.35
N ILE A 51 7.92 12.36 5.33
CA ILE A 51 7.28 12.31 6.65
C ILE A 51 5.78 12.62 6.55
N ASP A 52 5.38 13.64 5.81
CA ASP A 52 3.97 14.00 5.63
C ASP A 52 3.20 12.89 4.91
N ILE A 53 3.80 12.31 3.86
CA ILE A 53 3.21 11.18 3.15
C ILE A 53 3.02 9.98 4.09
N ALA A 54 3.98 9.72 4.99
CA ALA A 54 3.87 8.65 5.95
C ALA A 54 2.67 8.85 6.89
N LEU A 55 2.53 10.06 7.44
CA LEU A 55 1.45 10.42 8.34
C LEU A 55 0.09 10.36 7.63
N GLU A 56 -0.01 10.89 6.41
CA GLU A 56 -1.25 10.86 5.63
C GLU A 56 -1.66 9.44 5.23
N CYS A 57 -0.69 8.57 4.95
CA CYS A 57 -0.94 7.15 4.68
C CYS A 57 -1.23 6.34 5.95
N GLY A 58 -1.24 6.96 7.14
CA GLY A 58 -1.58 6.32 8.41
C GLY A 58 -0.44 5.46 8.99
N PHE A 59 0.81 5.77 8.67
CA PHE A 59 1.97 5.23 9.38
C PHE A 59 2.27 6.05 10.62
N SER A 60 2.76 5.38 11.68
CA SER A 60 3.17 6.03 12.93
C SER A 60 4.44 6.87 12.79
N SER A 61 5.30 6.55 11.82
CA SER A 61 6.51 7.31 11.52
C SER A 61 7.02 7.03 10.11
N GLN A 62 7.83 7.96 9.59
CA GLN A 62 8.56 7.78 8.33
C GLN A 62 9.44 6.53 8.36
N SER A 63 10.12 6.24 9.48
CA SER A 63 11.01 5.07 9.61
C SER A 63 10.22 3.77 9.50
N HIS A 64 9.06 3.69 10.16
CA HIS A 64 8.18 2.52 10.08
C HIS A 64 7.69 2.29 8.64
N MET A 65 7.23 3.36 7.98
CA MET A 65 6.88 3.29 6.56
C MET A 65 8.06 2.81 5.71
N THR A 66 9.25 3.40 5.88
CA THR A 66 10.45 3.09 5.07
C THR A 66 10.86 1.62 5.18
N THR A 67 10.88 1.06 6.39
CA THR A 67 11.19 -0.35 6.62
C THR A 67 10.22 -1.27 5.89
N LEU A 68 8.92 -1.00 6.01
CA LEU A 68 7.87 -1.80 5.38
C LEU A 68 7.86 -1.64 3.86
N PHE A 69 8.11 -0.42 3.38
CA PHE A 69 8.21 -0.11 1.96
C PHE A 69 9.37 -0.88 1.34
N ARG A 70 10.56 -0.88 1.97
CA ARG A 70 11.69 -1.70 1.53
C ARG A 70 11.40 -3.20 1.60
N GLN A 71 10.82 -3.68 2.68
CA GLN A 71 10.51 -5.11 2.86
C GLN A 71 9.48 -5.62 1.83
N LYS A 72 8.51 -4.80 1.44
CA LYS A 72 7.40 -5.21 0.57
C LYS A 72 7.56 -4.83 -0.90
N LEU A 73 8.30 -3.76 -1.20
CA LEU A 73 8.48 -3.25 -2.56
C LEU A 73 9.92 -3.35 -3.06
N GLY A 74 10.89 -3.64 -2.19
CA GLY A 74 12.30 -3.86 -2.57
C GLY A 74 13.16 -2.60 -2.65
N PHE A 75 12.57 -1.41 -2.52
CA PHE A 75 13.26 -0.11 -2.53
C PHE A 75 12.65 0.80 -1.47
N THR A 76 13.28 1.93 -1.21
CA THR A 76 12.85 2.93 -0.21
C THR A 76 12.03 4.06 -0.86
N PRO A 77 11.22 4.79 -0.08
CA PRO A 77 10.53 5.99 -0.55
C PRO A 77 11.48 7.04 -1.17
N ALA A 78 12.67 7.20 -0.59
CA ALA A 78 13.68 8.14 -1.07
C ALA A 78 14.31 7.71 -2.40
N GLU A 79 14.54 6.41 -2.59
CA GLU A 79 15.01 5.86 -3.87
C GLU A 79 13.99 6.07 -4.97
N LEU A 80 12.71 5.79 -4.71
CA LEU A 80 11.63 6.06 -5.66
C LEU A 80 11.55 7.54 -6.05
N ARG A 81 11.70 8.45 -5.07
CA ARG A 81 11.72 9.90 -5.34
C ARG A 81 12.92 10.33 -6.16
N ARG A 82 14.10 9.77 -5.83
CA ARG A 82 15.33 10.03 -6.58
C ARG A 82 15.19 9.54 -8.01
N GLU A 83 14.67 8.33 -8.22
CA GLU A 83 14.40 7.77 -9.54
C GLU A 83 13.42 8.65 -10.34
N ARG A 84 12.34 9.13 -9.72
CA ARG A 84 11.42 10.11 -10.35
C ARG A 84 12.15 11.39 -10.79
N ARG A 85 13.07 11.93 -9.97
CA ARG A 85 13.79 13.18 -10.23
C ARG A 85 14.96 13.03 -11.22
N THR A 86 15.63 11.88 -11.19
CA THR A 86 16.77 11.55 -12.06
C THR A 86 16.30 10.95 -13.40
N GLY A 87 15.08 10.44 -13.46
CA GLY A 87 14.49 9.65 -14.55
C GLY A 87 14.04 10.41 -15.80
N GLY A 88 14.85 11.36 -16.27
CA GLY A 88 14.99 11.58 -17.71
C GLY A 88 15.89 10.50 -18.32
N LEU A 89 15.46 9.23 -18.30
CA LEU A 89 16.00 8.12 -19.12
C LEU A 89 15.08 6.90 -19.03
N SER A 90 14.55 6.49 -20.18
CA SER A 90 13.80 5.24 -20.44
C SER A 90 12.34 5.17 -19.99
N ARG A 91 11.45 5.67 -20.85
CA ARG A 91 10.00 5.37 -20.91
C ARG A 91 9.67 3.91 -21.27
N THR A 92 10.56 2.95 -21.00
CA THR A 92 10.38 1.56 -21.45
C THR A 92 10.64 0.64 -20.26
N SER A 93 9.61 -0.11 -19.85
CA SER A 93 9.67 -1.42 -19.14
C SER A 93 9.06 -1.58 -17.73
N VAL A 94 8.22 -0.69 -17.18
CA VAL A 94 7.39 -1.07 -16.00
C VAL A 94 5.98 -0.46 -16.05
N GLN A 95 5.28 -0.70 -17.15
CA GLN A 95 3.82 -0.61 -17.17
C GLN A 95 3.31 -1.97 -17.66
N GLN A 96 3.12 -2.90 -16.72
CA GLN A 96 2.17 -4.04 -16.78
C GLN A 96 2.49 -5.07 -15.66
N LYS A 97 2.07 -4.77 -14.44
CA LYS A 97 1.45 -5.79 -13.57
C LYS A 97 0.47 -5.14 -12.60
N THR A 98 -0.43 -4.36 -13.17
CA THR A 98 -1.71 -3.98 -12.56
C THR A 98 -2.77 -4.41 -13.55
N GLN A 99 -3.12 -5.69 -13.53
CA GLN A 99 -4.45 -6.22 -13.85
C GLN A 99 -4.46 -7.75 -13.63
N ASP A 100 -5.51 -8.21 -12.96
CA ASP A 100 -6.10 -9.54 -12.99
C ASP A 100 -5.46 -10.70 -12.20
N THR A 101 -5.69 -10.67 -10.88
CA THR A 101 -6.13 -11.83 -10.07
C THR A 101 -6.62 -11.23 -8.74
N VAL A 102 -7.91 -11.10 -8.42
CA VAL A 102 -8.85 -12.17 -8.09
C VAL A 102 -10.27 -11.71 -8.47
N GLY A 103 -10.69 -12.14 -9.65
CA GLY A 103 -12.08 -12.44 -9.96
C GLY A 103 -12.09 -13.86 -10.51
N MET A 104 -12.05 -14.86 -9.62
CA MET A 104 -12.39 -16.26 -9.88
C MET A 104 -12.15 -17.07 -8.61
N ALA A 105 -13.20 -17.16 -7.79
CA ALA A 105 -13.64 -18.34 -7.03
C ALA A 105 -14.82 -17.90 -6.17
#